data_AF-A0A1G6K4F3-F1
#
_entry.id   AF-A0A1G6K4F3-F1
#
_cell.length_a   1.000
_cell.length_b   1.000
_cell.length_c   1.000
_cell.angle_alpha   90.00
_cell.angle_beta   90.00
_cell.angle_gamma   90.00
#
_symmetry.space_group_name_H-M   'P 1'
#
loop_
_entity.id
_entity.type
_entity.pdbx_description
1 polymer ?
#
loop_
_entity_poly.entity_id
_entity_poly.type
_entity_poly.pdbx_seq_one_letter_code
_entity_poly.pdbx_strand_id
1 'polypeptide(L)'
;MEKFGDLARRLRVRMTRSTNRENSLDCRAADAINQLQANNEALEAENRRLEAENRTLREGKLVPAAEAEQQVEAQDALLALAPALGLRKVAELLGVSYTTVYVHKEKLGFFQVGNQWRVWPEKLKEMTSGSPPQPAGLR
;
A
#
# COMPACT_ATOMS: atom_id res chain seq x y z
N MET A 1 -1.22 -28.38 57.45
CA MET A 1 -2.02 -27.14 57.27
C MET A 1 -1.25 -26.04 56.52
N GLU A 2 0.05 -25.85 56.76
CA GLU A 2 0.85 -24.75 56.15
C GLU A 2 0.93 -24.78 54.62
N LYS A 3 1.07 -25.97 54.00
CA LYS A 3 1.18 -26.12 52.53
C LYS A 3 -0.03 -25.59 51.76
N PHE A 4 -1.24 -25.72 52.34
CA PHE A 4 -2.47 -25.18 51.75
C PHE A 4 -2.53 -23.65 51.87
N GLY A 5 -2.04 -23.10 52.99
CA GLY A 5 -1.90 -21.65 53.17
C GLY A 5 -0.93 -21.01 52.17
N ASP A 6 0.19 -21.68 51.90
CA ASP A 6 1.17 -21.23 50.91
C ASP A 6 0.62 -21.28 49.48
N LEU A 7 -0.14 -22.33 49.14
CA LEU A 7 -0.79 -22.45 47.84
C LEU A 7 -1.81 -21.33 47.64
N ALA A 8 -2.67 -21.09 48.64
CA ALA A 8 -3.67 -20.02 48.60
C ALA A 8 -3.02 -18.63 48.48
N ARG A 9 -1.87 -18.40 49.14
CA ARG A 9 -1.11 -17.14 49.03
C ARG A 9 -0.54 -16.94 47.63
N ARG A 10 0.09 -17.97 47.04
CA ARG A 10 0.64 -17.90 45.68
C ARG A 10 -0.44 -17.68 44.63
N LEU A 11 -1.60 -18.33 44.79
CA LEU A 11 -2.73 -18.18 43.89
C LEU A 11 -3.27 -16.74 43.91
N ARG A 12 -3.45 -16.14 45.10
CA ARG A 12 -3.84 -14.73 45.24
C ARG A 12 -2.86 -13.79 44.56
N VAL A 13 -1.56 -13.95 44.80
CA VAL A 13 -0.52 -13.11 44.17
C VAL A 13 -0.55 -13.22 42.65
N ARG A 14 -0.72 -14.44 42.11
CA ARG A 14 -0.83 -14.64 40.66
C ARG A 14 -2.07 -13.96 40.09
N MET A 15 -3.21 -14.09 40.76
CA MET A 15 -4.46 -13.50 40.32
C MET A 15 -4.38 -11.97 40.28
N THR A 16 -3.85 -11.34 41.34
CA THR A 16 -3.62 -9.88 41.38
C THR A 16 -2.65 -9.41 40.30
N ARG A 17 -1.60 -10.18 40.00
CA ARG A 17 -0.68 -9.84 38.90
C ARG A 17 -1.34 -9.95 37.52
N SER A 18 -2.24 -10.91 37.35
CA SER A 18 -3.00 -11.09 36.11
C SER A 18 -3.92 -9.90 35.87
N THR A 19 -4.71 -9.51 36.87
CA THR A 19 -5.64 -8.37 36.76
C THR A 19 -4.88 -7.05 36.55
N ASN A 20 -3.75 -6.86 37.23
CA ASN A 20 -2.93 -5.65 37.03
C ASN A 20 -2.33 -5.59 35.62
N ARG A 21 -1.93 -6.74 35.07
CA ARG A 21 -1.43 -6.82 33.70
C ARG A 21 -2.53 -6.52 32.69
N GLU A 22 -3.71 -7.09 32.88
CA GLU A 22 -4.88 -6.86 32.03
C GLU A 22 -5.27 -5.37 32.01
N ASN A 23 -5.44 -4.76 33.18
CA ASN A 23 -5.72 -3.32 33.29
C ASN A 23 -4.61 -2.47 32.63
N SER A 24 -3.35 -2.85 32.77
CA SER A 24 -2.25 -2.13 32.11
C SER A 24 -2.26 -2.28 30.59
N LEU A 25 -2.75 -3.40 30.05
CA LEU A 25 -2.90 -3.60 28.61
C LEU A 25 -4.08 -2.79 28.08
N ASP A 26 -5.19 -2.76 28.82
CA ASP A 26 -6.38 -1.98 28.45
C ASP A 26 -6.08 -0.49 28.40
N CYS A 27 -5.34 0.05 29.40
CA CYS A 27 -4.89 1.44 29.35
C CYS A 27 -4.00 1.73 28.13
N ARG A 28 -3.05 0.84 27.81
CA ARG A 28 -2.19 1.01 26.62
C ARG A 28 -2.95 0.89 25.32
N ALA A 29 -3.94 0.00 25.25
CA ALA A 29 -4.80 -0.15 24.09
C ALA A 29 -5.64 1.12 23.87
N ALA A 30 -6.20 1.68 24.95
CA ALA A 30 -6.92 2.95 24.90
C ALA A 30 -6.00 4.10 24.43
N ASP A 31 -4.77 4.19 24.95
CA ASP A 31 -3.80 5.21 24.51
C ASP A 31 -3.43 5.05 23.03
N ALA A 32 -3.23 3.82 22.56
CA ALA A 32 -2.94 3.55 21.16
C ALA A 32 -4.11 3.90 20.24
N ILE A 33 -5.35 3.63 20.66
CA ILE A 33 -6.55 4.01 19.92
C ILE A 33 -6.64 5.54 19.84
N ASN A 34 -6.43 6.24 20.95
CA ASN A 34 -6.46 7.71 20.98
C ASN A 34 -5.39 8.31 20.04
N GLN A 35 -4.18 7.74 20.02
CA GLN A 35 -3.12 8.16 19.10
C GLN A 35 -3.50 7.95 17.64
N LEU A 36 -4.09 6.80 17.31
CA LEU A 36 -4.55 6.51 15.95
C LEU A 36 -5.68 7.45 15.51
N GLN A 37 -6.61 7.75 16.41
CA GLN A 37 -7.69 8.71 16.14
C GLN A 37 -7.13 10.11 15.85
N ALA A 38 -6.20 10.60 16.69
CA ALA A 38 -5.55 11.89 16.46
C ALA A 38 -4.79 11.96 15.12
N ASN A 39 -4.09 10.88 14.76
CA ASN A 39 -3.40 10.80 13.47
C ASN A 39 -4.38 10.80 12.28
N ASN A 40 -5.50 10.10 12.38
CA ASN A 40 -6.53 10.10 11.34
C ASN A 40 -7.13 11.50 11.18
N GLU A 41 -7.46 12.19 12.26
CA GLU A 41 -7.98 13.56 12.21
C GLU A 41 -6.99 14.53 11.56
N ALA A 42 -5.69 14.41 11.86
CA ALA A 42 -4.64 15.20 11.24
C ALA A 42 -4.52 14.94 9.74
N LEU A 43 -4.52 13.67 9.33
CA LEU A 43 -4.48 13.26 7.92
C LEU A 43 -5.73 13.71 7.16
N GLU A 44 -6.91 13.65 7.78
CA GLU A 44 -8.16 14.14 7.19
C GLU A 44 -8.16 15.68 7.04
N ALA A 45 -7.58 16.40 7.99
CA ALA A 45 -7.38 17.84 7.86
C ALA A 45 -6.41 18.18 6.72
N GLU A 46 -5.32 17.43 6.60
CA GLU A 46 -4.36 17.59 5.50
C GLU A 46 -4.98 17.26 4.14
N ASN A 47 -5.72 16.15 4.03
CA ASN A 47 -6.45 15.80 2.82
C ASN A 47 -7.44 16.90 2.42
N ARG A 48 -8.22 17.43 3.37
CA ARG A 48 -9.14 18.56 3.08
C ARG A 48 -8.40 19.79 2.59
N ARG A 49 -7.23 20.11 3.17
CA ARG A 49 -6.39 21.21 2.72
C ARG A 49 -5.88 20.98 1.29
N LEU A 50 -5.35 19.79 1.00
CA LEU A 50 -4.86 19.41 -0.32
C LEU A 50 -5.98 19.36 -1.35
N GLU A 51 -7.18 18.92 -0.98
CA GLU A 51 -8.36 18.94 -1.84
C GLU A 51 -8.77 20.37 -2.18
N ALA A 52 -8.75 21.29 -1.20
CA ALA A 52 -9.01 22.69 -1.43
C ALA A 52 -7.96 23.32 -2.36
N GLU A 53 -6.68 23.03 -2.14
CA GLU A 53 -5.58 23.47 -3.00
C GLU A 53 -5.67 22.89 -4.42
N ASN A 54 -5.97 21.60 -4.55
CA ASN A 54 -6.20 20.99 -5.87
C ASN A 54 -7.42 21.59 -6.56
N ARG A 55 -8.47 21.95 -5.82
CA ARG A 55 -9.65 22.60 -6.37
C ARG A 55 -9.33 23.99 -6.88
N THR A 56 -8.60 24.81 -6.11
CA THR A 56 -8.19 26.15 -6.57
C THR A 56 -7.24 26.07 -7.76
N LEU A 57 -6.34 25.08 -7.80
CA LEU A 57 -5.49 24.84 -8.97
C LEU A 57 -6.29 24.41 -10.21
N ARG A 58 -7.34 23.61 -10.04
CA ARG A 58 -8.25 23.23 -11.12
C ARG A 58 -9.12 24.40 -11.59
N GLU A 59 -9.58 25.25 -10.68
CA GLU A 59 -10.43 26.41 -11.02
C GLU A 59 -9.61 27.57 -11.63
N GLY A 60 -8.39 27.80 -11.15
CA GLY A 60 -7.44 28.74 -11.76
C GLY A 60 -6.94 28.29 -13.14
N LYS A 61 -7.11 27.00 -13.45
CA LYS A 61 -6.93 26.40 -14.76
C LYS A 61 -8.31 26.20 -15.39
N LEU A 62 -8.98 27.30 -15.73
CA LEU A 62 -10.17 27.31 -16.60
C LEU A 62 -9.79 26.72 -17.98
N VAL A 63 -9.68 25.40 -18.05
CA VAL A 63 -9.86 24.63 -19.28
C VAL A 63 -11.36 24.35 -19.33
N PRO A 64 -12.08 24.83 -20.36
CA PRO A 64 -13.50 24.58 -20.48
C PRO A 64 -13.76 23.07 -20.51
N ALA A 65 -14.87 22.67 -19.90
CA ALA A 65 -15.35 21.29 -19.77
C ALA A 65 -15.74 20.60 -21.11
N ALA A 66 -15.07 20.95 -22.21
CA ALA A 66 -15.28 20.45 -23.57
C ALA A 66 -14.06 19.72 -24.16
N GLU A 67 -12.99 19.50 -23.39
CA GLU A 67 -11.82 18.72 -23.83
C GLU A 67 -11.84 17.34 -23.18
N ALA A 68 -12.84 16.56 -23.55
CA ALA A 68 -12.84 15.11 -23.39
C ALA A 68 -11.87 14.42 -24.40
N GLU A 69 -11.09 15.17 -25.18
CA GLU A 69 -10.31 14.67 -26.31
C GLU A 69 -8.96 15.40 -26.49
N GLN A 70 -8.03 15.30 -25.53
CA GLN A 70 -6.61 15.66 -25.72
C GLN A 70 -5.80 15.04 -24.55
N GLN A 71 -5.38 13.76 -24.53
CA GLN A 71 -4.66 13.02 -25.57
C GLN A 71 -3.72 13.99 -26.30
N VAL A 72 -2.57 14.40 -25.76
CA VAL A 72 -1.31 13.68 -25.99
C VAL A 72 -0.24 13.96 -24.90
N GLU A 73 -0.27 15.07 -24.15
CA GLU A 73 0.86 15.41 -23.24
C GLU A 73 0.77 14.88 -21.80
N ALA A 74 -0.37 14.33 -21.37
CA ALA A 74 -0.49 13.69 -20.06
C ALA A 74 0.15 12.29 -20.00
N GLN A 75 0.78 11.81 -21.07
CA GLN A 75 1.30 10.44 -21.14
C GLN A 75 2.61 10.26 -20.36
N ASP A 76 3.42 11.31 -20.18
CA ASP A 76 4.69 11.18 -19.47
C ASP A 76 4.58 11.38 -17.94
N ALA A 77 3.58 12.13 -17.47
CA ALA A 77 3.36 12.33 -16.02
C ALA A 77 2.48 11.23 -15.37
N LEU A 78 1.62 10.56 -16.14
CA LEU A 78 0.81 9.42 -15.65
C LEU A 78 1.60 8.11 -15.51
N LEU A 79 2.80 8.04 -16.11
CA LEU A 79 3.70 6.89 -15.97
C LEU A 79 4.42 6.83 -14.61
N ALA A 80 4.25 7.82 -13.74
CA ALA A 80 4.76 7.76 -12.36
C ALA A 80 3.76 7.16 -11.36
N LEU A 81 2.51 6.91 -11.78
CA LEU A 81 1.42 6.40 -10.94
C LEU A 81 0.62 5.28 -11.62
N ALA A 82 1.16 4.67 -12.67
CA ALA A 82 0.40 3.73 -13.47
C ALA A 82 0.15 2.41 -12.70
N PRO A 83 -1.11 1.98 -12.55
CA PRO A 83 -1.44 0.77 -11.79
C PRO A 83 -0.82 -0.48 -12.43
N ALA A 84 -0.36 -1.41 -11.59
CA ALA A 84 0.31 -2.63 -12.04
C ALA A 84 -0.57 -3.44 -13.00
N LEU A 85 -0.02 -3.76 -14.18
CA LEU A 85 -0.70 -4.38 -15.31
C LEU A 85 -0.81 -5.89 -15.15
N GLY A 86 -1.97 -6.45 -15.50
CA GLY A 86 -2.17 -7.89 -15.54
C GLY A 86 -1.65 -8.53 -16.84
N LEU A 87 -1.49 -9.85 -16.83
CA LEU A 87 -0.99 -10.66 -17.96
C LEU A 87 -1.72 -10.40 -19.29
N ARG A 88 -3.06 -10.30 -19.27
CA ARG A 88 -3.84 -10.04 -20.49
C ARG A 88 -3.53 -8.67 -21.07
N LYS A 89 -3.44 -7.65 -20.22
CA LYS A 89 -3.16 -6.29 -20.65
C LYS A 89 -1.76 -6.16 -21.23
N VAL A 90 -0.80 -6.87 -20.65
CA VAL A 90 0.57 -6.93 -21.16
C VAL A 90 0.63 -7.69 -22.49
N ALA A 91 -0.13 -8.77 -22.65
CA ALA A 91 -0.22 -9.51 -23.91
C ALA A 91 -0.75 -8.63 -25.04
N GLU A 92 -1.79 -7.82 -24.77
CA GLU A 92 -2.30 -6.82 -25.71
C GLU A 92 -1.24 -5.77 -26.07
N LEU A 93 -0.53 -5.22 -25.07
CA LEU A 93 0.49 -4.18 -25.28
C LEU A 93 1.70 -4.68 -26.09
N LEU A 94 2.10 -5.93 -25.87
CA LEU A 94 3.22 -6.55 -26.56
C LEU A 94 2.82 -7.21 -27.89
N GLY A 95 1.51 -7.27 -28.21
CA GLY A 95 1.01 -7.95 -29.40
C GLY A 95 1.27 -9.46 -29.43
N VAL A 96 1.46 -10.09 -28.26
CA VAL A 96 1.77 -11.53 -28.15
C VAL A 96 0.61 -12.28 -27.48
N SER A 97 0.61 -13.61 -27.62
CA SER A 97 -0.40 -14.44 -26.96
C SER A 97 -0.26 -14.42 -25.44
N TYR A 98 -1.39 -14.57 -24.73
CA TYR A 98 -1.43 -14.70 -23.27
C TYR A 98 -0.48 -15.80 -22.76
N THR A 99 -0.45 -16.94 -23.44
CA THR A 99 0.40 -18.09 -23.10
C THR A 99 1.89 -17.71 -23.17
N THR A 100 2.28 -16.96 -24.19
CA THR A 100 3.66 -16.47 -24.35
C THR A 100 4.07 -15.60 -23.17
N VAL A 101 3.22 -14.68 -22.73
CA VAL A 101 3.47 -13.82 -21.56
C VAL A 101 3.52 -14.64 -20.28
N TYR A 102 2.61 -15.61 -20.11
CA TYR A 102 2.57 -16.46 -18.91
C TYR A 102 3.83 -17.33 -18.76
N VAL A 103 4.36 -17.84 -19.87
CA VAL A 103 5.63 -18.60 -19.89
C VAL A 103 6.81 -17.69 -19.51
N HIS A 104 6.81 -16.44 -19.98
CA HIS A 104 7.90 -15.49 -19.76
C HIS A 104 7.66 -14.54 -18.58
N LYS A 105 6.67 -14.81 -17.73
CA LYS A 105 6.22 -13.89 -16.67
C LYS A 105 7.35 -13.46 -15.73
N GLU A 106 8.24 -14.38 -15.35
CA GLU A 106 9.37 -14.09 -14.46
C GLU A 106 10.41 -13.20 -15.15
N LYS A 107 10.70 -13.47 -16.42
CA LYS A 107 11.65 -12.68 -17.23
C LYS A 107 11.13 -11.25 -17.48
N LEU A 108 9.81 -11.09 -17.59
CA LEU A 108 9.15 -9.81 -17.76
C LEU A 108 8.99 -9.04 -16.44
N GLY A 109 9.45 -9.59 -15.31
CA GLY A 109 9.39 -8.92 -14.00
C GLY A 109 8.00 -8.92 -13.37
N PHE A 110 7.14 -9.89 -13.71
CA PHE A 110 5.87 -10.04 -13.02
C PHE A 110 6.08 -10.51 -11.57
N PHE A 111 5.28 -9.96 -10.68
CA PHE A 111 5.17 -10.35 -9.28
C PHE A 111 3.75 -10.82 -8.99
N GLN A 112 3.61 -11.66 -7.95
CA GLN A 112 2.34 -12.24 -7.55
C GLN A 112 1.69 -11.42 -6.44
N VAL A 113 0.44 -10.99 -6.65
CA VAL A 113 -0.41 -10.36 -5.64
C VAL A 113 -1.63 -11.25 -5.44
N GLY A 114 -1.64 -12.02 -4.35
CA GLY A 114 -2.64 -13.07 -4.13
C GLY A 114 -2.56 -14.16 -5.21
N ASN A 115 -3.61 -14.32 -6.00
CA ASN A 115 -3.66 -15.28 -7.11
C ASN A 115 -3.47 -14.63 -8.50
N GLN A 116 -3.08 -13.36 -8.55
CA GLN A 116 -2.93 -12.61 -9.79
C GLN A 116 -1.48 -12.21 -10.04
N TRP A 117 -1.03 -12.35 -11.28
CA TRP A 117 0.27 -11.89 -11.74
C TRP A 117 0.17 -10.46 -12.26
N ARG A 118 1.04 -9.58 -11.75
CA ARG A 118 1.07 -8.16 -12.09
C ARG A 118 2.49 -7.70 -12.42
N VAL A 119 2.62 -6.68 -13.26
CA VAL A 119 3.91 -6.05 -13.60
C VAL A 119 3.75 -4.54 -13.59
N TRP A 120 4.76 -3.84 -13.06
CA TRP A 120 4.82 -2.39 -13.12
C TRP A 120 5.11 -1.94 -14.56
N PRO A 121 4.34 -1.00 -15.14
CA PRO A 121 4.56 -0.51 -16.51
C PRO A 121 5.99 -0.02 -16.78
N GLU A 122 6.61 0.59 -15.79
CA GLU A 122 7.99 1.08 -15.81
C GLU A 122 8.95 -0.10 -15.97
N LYS A 123 8.71 -1.18 -15.21
CA LYS A 123 9.52 -2.40 -15.27
C LYS A 123 9.36 -3.15 -16.59
N LEU A 124 8.15 -3.14 -17.14
CA LEU A 124 7.88 -3.69 -18.46
C LEU A 124 8.63 -2.92 -19.53
N LYS A 125 8.60 -1.57 -19.48
CA LYS A 125 9.32 -0.69 -20.40
C LYS A 125 10.83 -0.88 -20.34
N GLU A 126 11.42 -1.00 -19.15
CA GLU A 126 12.84 -1.30 -18.98
C GLU A 126 13.26 -2.57 -19.73
N MET A 127 12.46 -3.64 -19.58
CA MET A 127 12.74 -4.95 -20.17
C MET A 127 12.52 -4.97 -21.69
N THR A 128 11.58 -4.18 -22.21
CA THR A 128 11.28 -4.13 -23.66
C THR A 128 12.17 -3.16 -24.42
N SER A 129 12.66 -2.09 -23.77
CA SER A 129 13.45 -1.04 -24.41
C SER A 129 14.96 -1.34 -24.50
N GLY A 130 15.38 -2.57 -24.19
CA GLY A 130 16.75 -3.04 -24.44
C GLY A 130 17.83 -2.51 -23.50
N SER A 131 17.48 -1.96 -22.32
CA SER A 131 18.46 -1.54 -21.32
C SER A 131 18.73 -2.68 -20.33
N PRO A 132 19.99 -3.13 -20.15
CA PRO A 132 20.30 -4.25 -19.26
C PRO A 132 19.94 -3.92 -17.79
N PRO A 133 19.46 -4.91 -17.01
CA PRO A 133 19.05 -4.69 -15.63
C PRO A 133 20.26 -4.29 -14.78
N GLN A 134 20.21 -3.11 -14.16
CA GLN A 134 21.11 -2.81 -13.03
C GLN A 134 20.73 -3.73 -11.86
N PRO A 135 21.67 -4.54 -11.34
CA PRO A 135 21.42 -5.29 -10.12
C PRO A 135 21.44 -4.31 -8.94
N ALA A 136 20.28 -4.09 -8.33
CA ALA A 136 20.20 -3.51 -6.99
C ALA A 136 20.77 -4.52 -5.98
N GLY A 137 22.10 -4.53 -5.86
CA GLY A 137 22.80 -5.19 -4.77
C GLY A 137 22.52 -4.44 -3.48
N LEU A 138 21.62 -4.99 -2.65
CA LEU A 138 21.52 -4.64 -1.24
C LEU A 138 22.63 -5.40 -0.49
N ARG A 139 23.63 -4.65 -0.03
CA ARG A 139 24.45 -5.01 1.14
C ARG A 139 23.87 -4.29 2.36
#